data_AF-A0A514XMC3-F1
#
_entry.id   AF-A0A514XMC3-F1
#
_cell.length_a   1.000
_cell.length_b   1.000
_cell.length_c   1.000
_cell.angle_alpha   90.00
_cell.angle_beta   90.00
_cell.angle_gamma   90.00
#
_symmetry.space_group_name_H-M   'P 1'
#
loop_
_entity.id
_entity.type
_entity.pdbx_description
1 polymer ?
#
loop_
_entity_poly.entity_id
_entity_poly.type
_entity_poly.pdbx_seq_one_letter_code
_entity_poly.pdbx_strand_id
1 'polypeptide(L)'
;MTNLPNPTIQLIEDNPEVKSFIYQQIAEFDGFVTPETVVTVVARNPKKLALQYETEGKEFNRRDLSKLYRIAIVLSDGEAKVEAEGVHQDIYLAIKLAKDNLMLKLVEIQDSVVSHQDRLVEINHYLQPQTLH
;
A
#
# COMPACT_ATOMS: atom_id res chain seq x y z
N MET A 1 -13.76 15.78 -24.60
CA MET A 1 -13.15 15.53 -23.28
C MET A 1 -11.71 15.11 -23.54
N THR A 2 -10.75 16.00 -23.34
CA THR A 2 -9.33 15.70 -23.57
C THR A 2 -8.82 14.82 -22.43
N ASN A 3 -8.64 13.52 -22.71
CA ASN A 3 -7.84 12.61 -21.89
C ASN A 3 -6.38 13.06 -22.01
N LEU A 4 -6.02 14.15 -21.32
CA LEU A 4 -4.62 14.47 -21.11
C LEU A 4 -4.07 13.37 -20.20
N PRO A 5 -3.09 12.58 -20.66
CA PRO A 5 -2.47 11.57 -19.81
C PRO A 5 -1.95 12.25 -18.55
N ASN A 6 -2.21 11.65 -17.39
CA ASN A 6 -1.66 12.15 -16.14
C ASN A 6 -0.13 12.17 -16.30
N PRO A 7 0.54 13.34 -16.17
CA PRO A 7 1.98 13.45 -16.43
C PRO A 7 2.81 12.51 -15.54
N THR A 8 2.29 12.11 -14.39
CA THR A 8 2.90 11.09 -13.54
C THR A 8 2.89 9.70 -14.17
N ILE A 9 1.86 9.34 -14.93
CA ILE A 9 1.80 8.04 -15.63
C ILE A 9 2.89 7.98 -16.69
N GLN A 10 3.01 9.02 -17.53
CA GLN A 10 4.08 9.12 -18.52
C GLN A 10 5.46 9.04 -17.87
N LEU A 11 5.66 9.76 -16.75
CA LEU A 11 6.92 9.70 -16.01
C LEU A 11 7.26 8.28 -15.51
N ILE A 12 6.27 7.48 -15.12
CA ILE A 12 6.49 6.09 -14.67
C ILE A 12 6.78 5.16 -15.86
N GLU A 13 6.10 5.35 -16.99
CA GLU A 13 6.23 4.49 -18.17
C GLU A 13 7.51 4.78 -18.96
N ASP A 14 7.85 6.05 -19.14
CA ASP A 14 8.89 6.51 -20.05
C ASP A 14 10.26 6.72 -19.36
N ASN A 15 10.32 6.79 -18.02
CA ASN A 15 11.58 6.95 -17.29
C ASN A 15 12.08 5.60 -16.73
N PRO A 16 13.16 5.03 -17.30
CA PRO A 16 13.70 3.75 -16.84
C PRO A 16 14.16 3.78 -15.38
N GLU A 17 14.68 4.90 -14.88
CA GLU A 17 15.17 5.02 -13.50
C GLU A 17 14.02 4.93 -12.49
N VAL A 18 12.92 5.62 -12.77
CA VAL A 18 11.70 5.55 -11.94
C VAL A 18 11.15 4.12 -11.97
N LYS A 19 11.12 3.49 -13.13
CA LYS A 19 10.62 2.12 -13.29
C LYS A 19 11.50 1.11 -12.54
N SER A 20 12.82 1.19 -12.67
CA SER A 20 13.77 0.36 -11.92
C SER A 20 13.65 0.58 -10.42
N PHE A 21 13.47 1.83 -9.98
CA PHE A 21 13.25 2.14 -8.56
C PHE A 21 11.95 1.50 -8.04
N ILE A 22 10.86 1.55 -8.81
CA ILE A 22 9.60 0.87 -8.47
C ILE A 22 9.84 -0.64 -8.28
N TYR A 23 10.53 -1.30 -9.20
CA TYR A 23 10.84 -2.73 -9.05
C TYR A 23 11.67 -3.03 -7.80
N GLN A 24 12.67 -2.20 -7.50
CA GLN A 24 13.47 -2.35 -6.29
C GLN A 24 12.62 -2.23 -5.02
N GLN A 25 11.69 -1.26 -4.98
CA GLN A 25 10.80 -1.08 -3.83
C GLN A 25 9.79 -2.23 -3.68
N ILE A 26 9.29 -2.78 -4.80
CA ILE A 26 8.32 -3.89 -4.77
C ILE A 26 8.95 -5.20 -4.28
N ALA A 27 10.23 -5.45 -4.58
CA ALA A 27 10.93 -6.64 -4.11
C ALA A 27 10.98 -6.77 -2.58
N GLU A 28 10.80 -5.66 -1.83
CA GLU A 28 10.69 -5.71 -0.38
C GLU A 28 9.42 -6.43 0.11
N PHE A 29 8.42 -6.65 -0.76
CA PHE A 29 7.20 -7.37 -0.41
C PHE A 29 7.32 -8.90 -0.51
N ASP A 30 8.44 -9.45 -0.96
CA ASP A 30 8.60 -10.90 -1.23
C ASP A 30 8.22 -11.79 -0.04
N GLY A 31 8.37 -11.32 1.20
CA GLY A 31 7.97 -12.05 2.42
C GLY A 31 6.46 -12.04 2.73
N PHE A 32 5.67 -11.24 2.01
CA PHE A 32 4.24 -11.01 2.27
C PHE A 32 3.34 -11.38 1.08
N VAL A 33 3.92 -11.79 -0.05
CA VAL A 33 3.20 -12.07 -1.28
C VAL A 33 3.34 -13.53 -1.69
N THR A 34 2.38 -14.01 -2.46
CA THR A 34 2.42 -15.32 -3.12
C THR A 34 2.84 -15.17 -4.59
N PRO A 35 3.24 -16.25 -5.28
CA PRO A 35 3.47 -16.20 -6.72
C PRO A 35 2.26 -15.76 -7.55
N GLU A 36 1.04 -15.84 -7.00
CA GLU A 36 -0.20 -15.41 -7.65
C GLU A 36 -0.52 -13.93 -7.40
N THR A 37 0.20 -13.28 -6.47
CA THR A 37 -0.03 -11.88 -6.14
C THR A 37 0.35 -10.96 -7.30
N VAL A 38 -0.62 -10.16 -7.75
CA VAL A 38 -0.41 -9.12 -8.75
C VAL A 38 -0.13 -7.79 -8.07
N VAL A 39 1.02 -7.19 -8.38
CA VAL A 39 1.41 -5.86 -7.91
C VAL A 39 1.09 -4.82 -8.97
N THR A 40 0.26 -3.83 -8.62
CA THR A 40 -0.09 -2.70 -9.50
C THR A 40 0.34 -1.38 -8.87
N VAL A 41 1.03 -0.55 -9.65
CA VAL A 41 1.40 0.82 -9.25
C VAL A 41 0.52 1.81 -10.00
N VAL A 42 -0.18 2.68 -9.25
CA VAL A 42 -1.19 3.58 -9.79
C VAL A 42 -0.83 5.02 -9.44
N ALA A 43 -0.68 5.86 -10.47
CA ALA A 43 -0.61 7.31 -10.29
C ALA A 43 -2.03 7.90 -10.14
N ARG A 44 -2.36 8.36 -8.94
CA ARG A 44 -3.65 8.98 -8.62
C ARG A 44 -3.58 10.49 -8.77
N ASN A 45 -4.73 11.14 -8.98
CA ASN A 45 -4.79 12.60 -9.04
C ASN A 45 -4.70 13.20 -7.62
N PRO A 46 -3.66 13.99 -7.30
CA PRO A 46 -3.48 14.57 -5.97
C PRO A 46 -4.54 15.63 -5.64
N LYS A 47 -5.16 16.28 -6.64
CA LYS A 47 -6.25 17.25 -6.40
C LYS A 47 -7.47 16.61 -5.74
N LYS A 48 -7.63 15.29 -5.86
CA LYS A 48 -8.69 14.54 -5.18
C LYS A 48 -8.47 14.45 -3.65
N LEU A 49 -7.27 14.78 -3.14
CA LEU A 49 -7.01 14.88 -1.69
C LEU A 49 -7.74 16.07 -1.05
N ALA A 50 -8.12 17.09 -1.84
CA ALA A 50 -8.85 18.25 -1.32
C ALA A 50 -10.09 17.83 -0.52
N LEU A 51 -10.92 16.94 -1.09
CA LEU A 51 -12.14 16.46 -0.44
C LEU A 51 -11.84 15.69 0.86
N GLN A 52 -10.75 14.91 0.86
CA GLN A 52 -10.33 14.16 2.02
C GLN A 52 -9.84 15.10 3.14
N TYR A 53 -9.01 16.08 2.81
CA TYR A 53 -8.52 17.07 3.78
C TYR A 53 -9.64 17.98 4.31
N GLU A 54 -10.61 18.36 3.47
CA GLU A 54 -11.83 19.06 3.92
C GLU A 54 -12.57 18.23 4.98
N THR A 55 -12.69 16.92 4.79
CA THR A 55 -13.37 16.00 5.73
C THR A 55 -12.57 15.79 7.02
N GLU A 56 -11.24 15.73 6.93
CA GLU A 56 -10.32 15.55 8.06
C GLU A 56 -10.03 16.85 8.82
N GLY A 57 -10.58 17.99 8.38
CA GLY A 57 -10.32 19.30 8.98
C GLY A 57 -8.88 19.80 8.80
N LYS A 58 -8.15 19.28 7.81
CA LYS A 58 -6.76 19.67 7.52
C LYS A 58 -6.75 20.87 6.59
N GLU A 59 -5.94 21.88 6.91
CA GLU A 59 -5.71 22.99 5.99
C GLU A 59 -4.91 22.53 4.76
N PHE A 60 -5.33 22.99 3.58
CA PHE A 60 -4.62 22.71 2.34
C PHE A 60 -4.81 23.82 1.30
N ASN A 61 -3.84 23.92 0.41
CA ASN A 61 -3.92 24.78 -0.76
C ASN A 61 -4.06 23.93 -2.02
N ARG A 62 -5.15 24.13 -2.78
CA ARG A 62 -5.40 23.40 -4.05
C ARG A 62 -4.27 23.54 -5.07
N ARG A 63 -3.55 24.67 -5.07
CA ARG A 63 -2.40 24.88 -5.95
C ARG A 63 -1.23 24.00 -5.56
N ASP A 64 -1.01 23.80 -4.26
CA ASP A 64 0.09 22.97 -3.78
C ASP A 64 -0.19 21.49 -3.97
N LEU A 65 -1.45 21.05 -3.87
CA LEU A 65 -1.84 19.68 -4.22
C LEU A 65 -1.48 19.32 -5.67
N SER A 66 -1.58 20.26 -6.60
CA SER A 66 -1.27 19.99 -8.02
C SER A 66 0.21 19.72 -8.30
N LYS A 67 1.10 20.04 -7.34
CA LYS A 67 2.55 19.81 -7.43
C LYS A 67 2.96 18.46 -6.82
N LEU A 68 2.03 17.72 -6.23
CA LEU A 68 2.32 16.47 -5.55
C LEU A 68 2.19 15.29 -6.50
N TYR A 69 3.07 14.31 -6.34
CA TYR A 69 2.85 12.95 -6.78
C TYR A 69 2.02 12.21 -5.73
N ARG A 70 0.97 11.52 -6.16
CA ARG A 70 0.19 10.59 -5.35
C ARG A 70 0.27 9.21 -5.97
N ILE A 71 1.09 8.36 -5.39
CA ILE A 71 1.34 7.00 -5.89
C ILE A 71 0.66 6.02 -4.95
N ALA A 72 -0.10 5.09 -5.51
CA ALA A 72 -0.64 3.96 -4.78
C ALA A 72 0.01 2.66 -5.25
N ILE A 73 0.36 1.79 -4.32
CA ILE A 73 0.76 0.41 -4.59
C ILE A 73 -0.37 -0.49 -4.13
N VAL A 74 -0.77 -1.41 -5.00
CA VAL A 74 -1.88 -2.31 -4.81
C VAL A 74 -1.37 -3.74 -4.97
N LEU A 75 -1.58 -4.56 -3.95
CA LEU A 75 -1.37 -6.01 -3.99
C LEU A 75 -2.75 -6.67 -4.12
N SER A 76 -2.90 -7.55 -5.09
CA SER A 76 -4.13 -8.32 -5.30
C SER A 76 -3.79 -9.80 -5.39
N ASP A 77 -4.46 -10.63 -4.60
CA ASP A 77 -4.33 -12.08 -4.62
C ASP A 77 -5.73 -12.70 -4.54
N GLY A 78 -6.21 -13.25 -5.66
CA GLY A 78 -7.62 -13.65 -5.82
C GLY A 78 -8.60 -12.48 -5.57
N GLU A 79 -9.46 -12.64 -4.58
CA GLU A 79 -10.42 -11.60 -4.14
C GLU A 79 -9.83 -10.66 -3.07
N ALA A 80 -8.69 -11.03 -2.47
CA ALA A 80 -8.04 -10.23 -1.45
C ALA A 80 -7.26 -9.08 -2.08
N LYS A 81 -7.36 -7.90 -1.45
CA LYS A 81 -6.69 -6.70 -1.92
C LYS A 81 -6.20 -5.87 -0.74
N VAL A 82 -4.93 -5.46 -0.79
CA VAL A 82 -4.35 -4.49 0.14
C VAL A 82 -3.71 -3.36 -0.67
N GLU A 83 -3.98 -2.13 -0.28
CA GLU A 83 -3.38 -0.97 -0.92
C GLU A 83 -2.98 0.10 0.09
N ALA A 84 -1.94 0.84 -0.24
CA ALA A 84 -1.56 2.07 0.43
C ALA A 84 -1.04 3.09 -0.57
N GLU A 85 -0.99 4.34 -0.14
CA GLU A 85 -0.55 5.44 -0.97
C GLU A 85 0.48 6.32 -0.26
N GLY A 86 1.35 6.92 -1.06
CA GLY A 86 2.33 7.91 -0.67
C GLY A 86 2.12 9.19 -1.45
N VAL A 87 2.26 10.32 -0.76
CA VAL A 87 2.07 11.65 -1.32
C VAL A 87 3.30 12.50 -1.05
N HIS A 88 3.97 12.96 -2.09
CA HIS A 88 5.16 13.82 -1.96
C HIS A 88 5.39 14.68 -3.20
N GLN A 89 6.16 15.76 -3.09
CA GLN A 89 6.58 16.58 -4.25
C GLN A 89 7.61 15.89 -5.15
N ASP A 90 8.22 14.82 -4.65
CA ASP A 90 9.24 14.02 -5.33
C ASP A 90 8.68 12.62 -5.57
N ILE A 91 8.80 12.11 -6.79
CA ILE A 91 8.22 10.83 -7.18
C ILE A 91 8.87 9.64 -6.45
N TYR A 92 10.18 9.65 -6.25
CA TYR A 92 10.89 8.58 -5.55
C TYR A 92 10.47 8.53 -4.08
N LEU A 93 10.35 9.70 -3.44
CA LEU A 93 9.83 9.76 -2.07
C LEU A 93 8.35 9.37 -1.99
N ALA A 94 7.52 9.75 -2.97
CA ALA A 94 6.13 9.30 -3.01
C ALA A 94 6.00 7.79 -3.16
N ILE A 95 6.82 7.15 -4.00
CA ILE A 95 6.88 5.69 -4.16
C ILE A 95 7.34 5.03 -2.86
N LYS A 96 8.41 5.54 -2.24
CA LYS A 96 8.94 5.01 -0.98
C LYS A 96 7.88 5.08 0.13
N LEU A 97 7.20 6.22 0.28
CA LEU A 97 6.12 6.39 1.25
C LEU A 97 4.96 5.43 0.97
N ALA A 98 4.58 5.23 -0.29
CA ALA A 98 3.54 4.26 -0.65
C ALA A 98 3.92 2.85 -0.22
N LYS A 99 5.18 2.45 -0.44
CA LYS A 99 5.72 1.17 -0.01
C LYS A 99 5.79 1.04 1.51
N ASP A 100 6.33 2.04 2.22
CA ASP A 100 6.42 2.03 3.69
C ASP A 100 5.03 1.91 4.33
N ASN A 101 4.05 2.67 3.83
CA ASN A 101 2.67 2.61 4.32
C ASN A 101 2.01 1.25 4.03
N LEU A 102 2.33 0.63 2.89
CA LEU A 102 1.81 -0.70 2.56
C LEU A 102 2.47 -1.77 3.44
N MET A 103 3.77 -1.68 3.67
CA MET A 103 4.52 -2.59 4.52
C MET A 103 3.97 -2.59 5.95
N LEU A 104 3.70 -1.41 6.51
CA LEU A 104 3.07 -1.30 7.84
C LEU A 104 1.74 -2.06 7.91
N LYS A 105 0.87 -1.90 6.89
CA LYS A 105 -0.40 -2.64 6.84
C LYS A 105 -0.20 -4.15 6.73
N LEU A 106 0.79 -4.61 5.97
CA LEU A 106 1.07 -6.03 5.81
C LEU A 106 1.58 -6.66 7.11
N VAL A 107 2.44 -5.95 7.84
CA VAL A 107 2.89 -6.37 9.18
C VAL A 107 1.71 -6.42 10.15
N GLU A 108 0.85 -5.40 10.17
CA GLU A 108 -0.36 -5.40 11.02
C GLU A 108 -1.29 -6.59 10.70
N ILE A 109 -1.45 -6.94 9.43
CA ILE A 109 -2.25 -8.10 9.00
C ILE A 109 -1.57 -9.40 9.47
N GLN A 110 -0.26 -9.54 9.28
CA GLN A 110 0.50 -10.71 9.71
C GLN A 110 0.40 -10.92 11.23
N ASP A 111 0.65 -9.85 12.01
CA ASP A 111 0.59 -9.87 13.46
C ASP A 111 -0.81 -10.27 13.97
N SER A 112 -1.86 -9.77 13.32
CA SER A 112 -3.24 -10.16 13.62
C SER A 112 -3.49 -11.65 13.40
N VAL A 113 -3.06 -12.20 12.26
CA VAL A 113 -3.24 -13.63 11.94
C VAL A 113 -2.48 -14.52 12.92
N VAL A 114 -1.24 -14.16 13.27
CA VAL A 114 -0.44 -14.91 14.26
C VAL A 114 -1.13 -14.88 15.64
N SER A 115 -1.57 -13.72 16.09
CA SER A 115 -2.31 -13.57 17.36
C SER A 115 -3.58 -14.44 17.42
N HIS A 116 -4.30 -14.56 16.32
CA HIS A 116 -5.47 -15.43 16.22
C HIS A 116 -5.12 -16.92 16.30
N GLN A 117 -4.02 -17.35 15.67
CA GLN A 117 -3.55 -18.74 15.73
C GLN A 117 -3.09 -19.12 17.15
N ASP A 118 -2.31 -18.27 17.81
CA ASP A 118 -1.84 -18.49 19.18
C ASP A 118 -3.03 -18.66 20.14
N ARG A 119 -4.06 -17.82 20.01
CA ARG A 119 -5.29 -17.95 20.80
C ARG A 119 -6.00 -19.29 20.59
N LEU A 120 -6.05 -19.79 19.35
CA LEU A 120 -6.67 -21.09 19.05
C LEU A 120 -5.88 -22.26 19.65
N VAL A 121 -4.55 -22.17 19.65
CA VAL A 121 -3.67 -23.16 20.30
C VAL A 121 -3.92 -23.19 21.80
N GLU A 122 -4.01 -22.04 22.47
CA GLU A 122 -4.34 -21.97 23.89
C GLU A 122 -5.72 -22.60 24.19
N ILE A 123 -6.76 -22.24 23.41
CA ILE A 123 -8.10 -22.82 23.58
C ILE A 123 -8.06 -24.34 23.44
N ASN A 124 -7.40 -24.86 22.40
CA ASN A 124 -7.29 -26.30 22.18
C ASN A 124 -6.50 -27.00 23.30
N HIS A 125 -5.49 -26.35 23.87
CA HIS A 125 -4.76 -26.85 25.03
C HIS A 125 -5.68 -27.03 26.25
N TYR A 126 -6.61 -26.11 26.49
CA TYR A 126 -7.58 -26.20 27.59
C TYR A 126 -8.77 -27.13 27.30
N LEU A 127 -9.08 -27.41 26.03
CA LEU A 127 -10.15 -28.32 25.63
C LEU A 127 -9.73 -29.79 25.58
N GLN A 128 -8.43 -30.10 25.62
CA GLN A 128 -7.97 -31.47 25.79
C GLN A 128 -8.26 -31.93 27.23
N PRO A 129 -9.05 -33.00 27.44
CA PRO A 129 -9.32 -33.49 28.78
C PRO A 129 -8.01 -33.91 29.43
N GLN A 130 -7.69 -33.33 30.60
CA GLN A 130 -6.64 -33.85 31.45
C GLN A 130 -7.00 -35.30 31.79
N THR A 131 -6.35 -36.27 31.14
CA THR A 131 -6.34 -37.65 31.60
C THR A 131 -5.61 -37.67 32.93
N LEU A 132 -6.37 -37.51 34.01
CA LEU A 132 -5.93 -37.79 35.37
C LEU A 132 -5.54 -39.28 35.41
N HIS A 133 -4.26 -39.54 35.58
CA HIS A 133 -3.70 -40.86 35.89
C HIS A 133 -3.92 -41.20 37.36
#